data_AF-A0A7Y8WTE6-F1
#
_entry.id   AF-A0A7Y8WTE6-F1
#
_cell.length_a   1.000
_cell.length_b   1.000
_cell.length_c   1.000
_cell.angle_alpha   90.00
_cell.angle_beta   90.00
_cell.angle_gamma   90.00
#
_symmetry.space_group_name_H-M   'P 1'
#
loop_
_entity.id
_entity.type
_entity.pdbx_description
1 polymer ?
#
loop_
_entity_poly.entity_id
_entity_poly.type
_entity_poly.pdbx_seq_one_letter_code
_entity_poly.pdbx_strand_id
1 'polypeptide(L)'
;MTLAILRRPALAATALALAGAALTSGTASAAPAPTASGYCHVSGLGGDYICEYGESWQTYPNGQRQVFIVGTDFAVWTRYSHADGNWSGWQSMGGRAASGVRVEGNNTWNPTISHVGTDGDRWYRHRLISGSWTNWQK
;
A
#
# COMPACT_ATOMS: atom_id res chain seq x y z
N MET A 1 -33.94 -65.51 -54.09
CA MET A 1 -34.98 -65.89 -53.10
C MET A 1 -34.34 -65.70 -51.73
N THR A 2 -34.75 -64.79 -50.86
CA THR A 2 -36.10 -64.31 -50.56
C THR A 2 -35.99 -62.96 -49.83
N LEU A 3 -36.77 -61.97 -50.26
CA LEU A 3 -37.01 -60.70 -49.56
C LEU A 3 -37.83 -60.97 -48.28
N ALA A 4 -37.53 -60.28 -47.18
CA ALA A 4 -38.50 -60.05 -46.12
C ALA A 4 -38.33 -58.64 -45.54
N ILE A 5 -39.46 -57.94 -45.50
CA ILE A 5 -39.69 -56.52 -45.21
C ILE A 5 -40.11 -56.41 -43.73
N LEU A 6 -40.17 -55.16 -43.22
CA LEU A 6 -41.01 -54.64 -42.10
C LEU A 6 -40.36 -54.71 -40.70
N ARG A 7 -40.26 -53.66 -39.86
CA ARG A 7 -41.07 -52.44 -39.60
C ARG A 7 -40.21 -51.32 -38.96
N ARG A 8 -40.56 -50.06 -39.21
CA ARG A 8 -40.16 -48.88 -38.40
C ARG A 8 -41.09 -48.75 -37.19
N PRO A 9 -40.62 -48.27 -36.01
CA PRO A 9 -41.02 -46.92 -35.57
C PRO A 9 -39.90 -46.17 -34.80
N ALA A 10 -39.68 -44.89 -35.11
CA ALA A 10 -40.11 -43.73 -34.31
C ALA A 10 -39.12 -43.31 -33.19
N LEU A 11 -38.38 -42.24 -33.50
CA LEU A 11 -37.97 -41.12 -32.65
C LEU A 11 -37.99 -41.29 -31.12
N ALA A 12 -36.81 -41.15 -30.51
CA ALA A 12 -36.65 -40.37 -29.28
C ALA A 12 -35.23 -39.80 -29.23
N ALA A 13 -35.09 -38.53 -29.62
CA ALA A 13 -33.86 -37.78 -29.42
C ALA A 13 -33.83 -37.33 -27.95
N THR A 14 -32.99 -37.97 -27.14
CA THR A 14 -32.77 -37.59 -25.75
C THR A 14 -31.86 -36.36 -25.72
N ALA A 15 -32.46 -35.17 -25.77
CA ALA A 15 -31.76 -33.93 -25.46
C ALA A 15 -31.63 -33.81 -23.94
N LEU A 16 -30.43 -34.09 -23.41
CA LEU A 16 -30.12 -33.82 -22.01
C LEU A 16 -29.93 -32.31 -21.85
N ALA A 17 -30.86 -31.66 -21.16
CA ALA A 17 -30.80 -30.24 -20.86
C ALA A 17 -29.59 -29.95 -19.94
N LEU A 18 -28.67 -29.11 -20.41
CA LEU A 18 -27.66 -28.48 -19.56
C LEU A 18 -28.37 -27.55 -18.59
N ALA A 19 -28.30 -27.85 -17.29
CA ALA A 19 -28.74 -26.95 -16.24
C ALA A 19 -27.89 -25.67 -16.29
N GLY A 20 -28.51 -24.57 -16.71
CA GLY A 20 -27.90 -23.24 -16.66
C GLY A 20 -27.69 -22.83 -15.20
N ALA A 21 -26.44 -22.74 -14.77
CA ALA A 21 -26.09 -22.04 -13.55
C ALA A 21 -26.37 -20.54 -13.77
N ALA A 22 -27.41 -20.03 -13.12
CA ALA A 22 -27.67 -18.60 -13.07
C ALA A 22 -26.53 -17.92 -12.31
N LEU A 23 -25.61 -17.28 -13.04
CA LEU A 23 -24.68 -16.33 -12.47
C LEU A 23 -25.51 -15.12 -12.04
N THR A 24 -25.76 -14.98 -10.74
CA THR A 24 -26.20 -13.70 -10.19
C THR A 24 -25.05 -12.74 -10.39
N SER A 25 -25.23 -11.82 -11.34
CA SER A 25 -24.34 -10.68 -11.57
C SER A 25 -24.39 -9.81 -10.31
N GLY A 26 -23.53 -10.12 -9.35
CA GLY A 26 -23.22 -9.21 -8.26
C GLY A 26 -22.81 -7.89 -8.89
N THR A 27 -23.60 -6.84 -8.68
CA THR A 27 -23.17 -5.49 -8.97
C THR A 27 -21.93 -5.26 -8.12
N ALA A 28 -20.75 -5.36 -8.73
CA ALA A 28 -19.54 -4.86 -8.15
C ALA A 28 -19.82 -3.39 -7.83
N SER A 29 -20.08 -3.10 -6.56
CA SER A 29 -20.13 -1.73 -6.08
C SER A 29 -18.77 -1.16 -6.46
N ALA A 30 -18.75 -0.23 -7.43
CA ALA A 30 -17.57 0.53 -7.73
C ALA A 30 -17.18 1.19 -6.40
N ALA A 31 -16.14 0.66 -5.75
CA ALA A 31 -15.53 1.33 -4.62
C ALA A 31 -15.32 2.77 -5.07
N PRO A 32 -15.74 3.77 -4.28
CA PRO A 32 -15.55 5.16 -4.67
C PRO A 32 -14.09 5.32 -5.06
N ALA A 33 -13.83 5.82 -6.28
CA ALA A 33 -12.49 6.18 -6.69
C ALA A 33 -11.93 7.07 -5.57
N PRO A 34 -10.74 6.79 -5.01
CA PRO A 34 -10.20 7.59 -3.93
C PRO A 34 -10.24 9.05 -4.39
N THR A 35 -11.07 9.86 -3.72
CA THR A 35 -11.15 11.30 -3.95
C THR A 35 -9.74 11.82 -3.83
N ALA A 36 -9.23 12.39 -4.92
CA ALA A 36 -7.84 12.78 -5.11
C ALA A 36 -7.17 13.14 -3.78
N SER A 37 -6.29 12.26 -3.29
CA SER A 37 -5.47 12.53 -2.12
C SER A 37 -4.72 13.82 -2.44
N GLY A 38 -5.13 14.93 -1.81
CA GLY A 38 -4.49 16.22 -2.00
C GLY A 38 -3.02 16.13 -1.58
N TYR A 39 -2.21 17.04 -2.12
CA TYR A 39 -0.84 17.21 -1.66
C TYR A 39 -0.80 18.29 -0.57
N CYS A 40 -0.08 17.98 0.50
CA CYS A 40 0.19 18.85 1.63
C CYS A 40 1.68 19.16 1.65
N HIS A 41 2.09 20.21 2.37
CA HIS A 41 3.50 20.57 2.51
C HIS A 41 3.85 20.61 4.00
N VAL A 42 5.05 20.16 4.36
CA VAL A 42 5.48 20.22 5.76
C VAL A 42 5.73 21.67 6.14
N SER A 43 4.97 22.14 7.13
CA SER A 43 4.99 23.54 7.56
C SER A 43 6.39 23.96 8.00
N GLY A 44 6.95 24.99 7.35
CA GLY A 44 8.29 25.53 7.64
C GLY A 44 9.47 24.68 7.14
N LEU A 45 9.23 23.48 6.60
CA LEU A 45 10.28 22.59 6.08
C LEU A 45 10.14 22.29 4.58
N GLY A 46 9.05 22.71 3.94
CA GLY A 46 8.73 22.34 2.56
C GLY A 46 8.58 20.83 2.42
N GLY A 47 8.67 20.32 1.18
CA GLY A 47 8.46 18.89 0.91
C GLY A 47 6.97 18.57 0.80
N ASP A 48 6.56 18.20 -0.41
CA ASP A 48 5.19 17.84 -0.71
C ASP A 48 4.95 16.38 -0.39
N TYR A 49 3.84 16.10 0.30
CA TYR A 49 3.46 14.77 0.73
C TYR A 49 1.98 14.52 0.50
N ILE A 50 1.61 13.25 0.47
CA ILE A 50 0.21 12.84 0.32
C ILE A 50 -0.53 13.18 1.62
N CYS A 51 -1.47 14.13 1.59
CA CYS A 51 -2.15 14.65 2.79
C CYS A 51 -2.74 13.54 3.67
N GLU A 52 -3.33 12.53 3.03
CA GLU A 52 -3.96 11.38 3.69
C GLU A 52 -2.97 10.56 4.54
N TYR A 53 -1.70 10.52 4.14
CA TYR A 53 -0.66 9.75 4.79
C TYR A 53 0.00 10.50 5.95
N GLY A 54 -0.19 11.82 6.01
CA GLY A 54 0.21 12.64 7.16
C GLY A 54 1.73 12.76 7.34
N GLU A 55 2.09 13.45 8.42
CA GLU A 55 3.45 13.60 8.90
C GLU A 55 3.68 12.75 10.14
N SER A 56 4.80 12.05 10.19
CA SER A 56 5.24 11.31 11.36
C SER A 56 6.48 11.94 11.98
N TRP A 57 6.41 12.25 13.27
CA TRP A 57 7.46 12.96 13.99
C TRP A 57 8.15 12.04 14.99
N GLN A 58 9.48 11.94 14.88
CA GLN A 58 10.37 11.40 15.90
C GLN A 58 11.02 12.55 16.65
N THR A 59 10.97 12.50 17.98
CA THR A 59 11.86 13.30 18.83
C THR A 59 12.92 12.38 19.40
N TYR A 60 14.18 12.81 19.41
CA TYR A 60 15.29 12.09 20.04
C TYR A 60 15.52 12.58 21.47
N PRO A 61 16.19 11.80 22.33
CA PRO A 61 16.44 12.17 23.73
C PRO A 61 17.15 13.51 23.95
N ASN A 62 17.87 14.02 22.95
CA ASN A 62 18.54 15.32 22.98
C ASN A 62 17.67 16.47 22.43
N GLY A 63 16.38 16.24 22.16
CA GLY A 63 15.46 17.23 21.62
C GLY A 63 15.54 17.44 20.10
N GLN A 64 16.49 16.80 19.41
CA GLN A 64 16.49 16.81 17.94
C GLN A 64 15.23 16.12 17.42
N ARG A 65 14.72 16.60 16.30
CA ARG A 65 13.52 16.06 15.66
C ARG A 65 13.83 15.53 14.28
N GLN A 66 13.08 14.52 13.87
CA GLN A 66 13.10 13.99 12.52
C GLN A 66 11.66 13.75 12.06
N VAL A 67 11.36 14.21 10.86
CA VAL A 67 10.05 14.03 10.23
C VAL A 67 10.14 12.97 9.15
N PHE A 68 9.08 12.20 9.02
CA PHE A 68 8.88 11.20 7.96
C PHE A 68 7.56 11.50 7.27
N ILE A 69 7.60 11.53 5.94
CA ILE A 69 6.43 11.72 5.09
C ILE A 69 6.44 10.68 3.98
N VAL A 70 5.29 10.49 3.34
CA VAL A 70 5.21 9.81 2.05
C VAL A 70 5.06 10.85 0.96
N GLY A 71 6.07 10.94 0.10
CA GLY A 71 6.12 11.90 -0.99
C GLY A 71 5.07 11.62 -2.06
N THR A 72 4.94 12.55 -3.02
CA THR A 72 4.03 12.41 -4.17
C THR A 72 4.42 11.25 -5.10
N ASP A 73 5.63 10.71 -4.94
CA ASP A 73 6.18 9.54 -5.63
C ASP A 73 5.92 8.21 -4.89
N PHE A 74 5.14 8.24 -3.80
CA PHE A 74 4.87 7.11 -2.89
C PHE A 74 6.12 6.55 -2.19
N ALA A 75 7.27 7.22 -2.27
CA ALA A 75 8.44 6.87 -1.47
C ALA A 75 8.35 7.50 -0.07
N VAL A 76 9.01 6.89 0.91
CA VAL A 76 9.18 7.51 2.22
C VAL A 76 10.33 8.50 2.15
N TRP A 77 10.12 9.71 2.65
CA TRP A 77 11.13 10.76 2.72
C TRP A 77 11.32 11.20 4.17
N THR A 78 12.55 11.60 4.52
CA THR A 78 12.87 12.09 5.85
C THR A 78 13.73 13.33 5.85
N ARG A 79 13.59 14.13 6.89
CA ARG A 79 14.39 15.32 7.16
C ARG A 79 14.60 15.42 8.67
N TYR A 80 15.78 15.84 9.13
CA TYR A 80 16.09 15.91 10.57
C TYR A 80 16.79 17.21 10.94
N SER A 81 16.63 17.62 12.21
CA SER A 81 17.29 18.79 12.76
C SER A 81 18.68 18.45 13.29
N HIS A 82 19.63 19.35 13.08
CA HIS A 82 20.95 19.36 13.68
C HIS A 82 20.93 20.04 15.06
N ALA A 83 22.03 19.94 15.81
CA ALA A 83 22.13 20.49 17.16
C ALA A 83 22.14 22.03 17.19
N ASP A 84 22.50 22.66 16.07
CA ASP A 84 22.47 24.11 15.84
C ASP A 84 21.07 24.63 15.46
N GLY A 85 20.06 23.76 15.40
CA GLY A 85 18.68 24.09 15.03
C GLY A 85 18.42 24.11 13.51
N ASN A 86 19.45 23.95 12.67
CA ASN A 86 19.27 23.84 11.23
C ASN A 86 18.67 22.49 10.85
N TRP A 87 17.99 22.43 9.71
CA TRP A 87 17.43 21.18 9.16
C TRP A 87 18.27 20.66 8.00
N SER A 88 18.43 19.34 7.92
CA SER A 88 19.05 18.64 6.78
C SER A 88 18.34 18.94 5.45
N GLY A 89 18.80 18.40 4.33
CA GLY A 89 17.94 18.26 3.14
C GLY A 89 16.88 17.16 3.34
N TRP A 90 15.85 17.14 2.49
CA TRP A 90 14.96 15.97 2.35
C TRP A 90 15.76 14.80 1.76
N GLN A 91 15.64 13.62 2.36
CA GLN A 91 16.36 12.42 1.96
C GLN A 91 15.36 11.30 1.68
N SER A 92 15.46 10.71 0.49
CA SER A 92 14.63 9.56 0.15
C SER A 92 15.09 8.33 0.93
N MET A 93 14.13 7.65 1.54
CA MET A 93 14.29 6.32 2.10
C MET A 93 13.77 5.25 1.13
N GLY A 94 13.30 5.62 -0.07
CA GLY A 94 12.71 4.71 -1.04
C GLY A 94 11.43 4.02 -0.53
N GLY A 95 11.16 2.82 -1.04
CA GLY A 95 9.94 2.07 -0.75
C GLY A 95 8.78 2.46 -1.65
N ARG A 96 7.62 1.83 -1.44
CA ARG A 96 6.38 2.12 -2.17
C ARG A 96 5.18 2.01 -1.23
N ALA A 97 4.88 3.10 -0.57
CA ALA A 97 3.90 3.15 0.50
C ALA A 97 2.47 3.28 -0.02
N ALA A 98 1.55 2.62 0.67
CA ALA A 98 0.10 2.72 0.51
C ALA A 98 -0.59 3.21 1.80
N SER A 99 0.17 3.77 2.74
CA SER A 99 -0.29 4.31 4.01
C SER A 99 0.72 5.31 4.57
N GLY A 100 0.34 6.03 5.62
CA GLY A 100 1.25 6.86 6.40
C GLY A 100 2.39 6.08 7.06
N VAL A 101 3.50 6.77 7.30
CA VAL A 101 4.61 6.21 8.09
C VAL A 101 4.19 6.15 9.55
N ARG A 102 4.51 5.07 10.24
CA ARG A 102 4.38 4.92 11.69
C ARG A 102 5.75 4.82 12.33
N VAL A 103 5.93 5.55 13.43
CA VAL A 103 7.15 5.52 14.25
C VAL A 103 6.89 4.71 15.52
N GLU A 104 7.71 3.69 15.75
CA GLU A 104 7.77 2.94 17.00
C GLU A 104 9.06 3.28 17.74
N GLY A 105 8.97 3.52 19.06
CA GLY A 105 10.12 3.96 19.85
C GLY A 105 10.36 5.47 19.75
N ASN A 106 9.31 6.28 19.85
CA ASN A 106 9.49 7.73 19.98
C ASN A 106 10.32 8.07 21.22
N ASN A 107 11.18 9.09 21.13
CA ASN A 107 12.14 9.43 22.17
C ASN A 107 13.17 8.34 22.48
N THR A 108 13.54 7.55 21.48
CA THR A 108 14.64 6.56 21.57
C THR A 108 15.69 6.82 20.49
N TRP A 109 16.89 6.25 20.66
CA TRP A 109 17.98 6.37 19.69
C TRP A 109 17.86 5.37 18.52
N ASN A 110 17.06 4.32 18.68
CA ASN A 110 16.88 3.23 17.73
C ASN A 110 15.39 3.01 17.38
N PRO A 111 14.66 4.05 16.93
CA PRO A 111 13.28 3.88 16.50
C PRO A 111 13.17 2.93 15.30
N THR A 112 12.00 2.34 15.17
CA THR A 112 11.59 1.62 13.96
C THR A 112 10.55 2.45 13.24
N ILE A 113 10.67 2.57 11.92
CA ILE A 113 9.60 3.12 11.10
C ILE A 113 8.97 2.02 10.29
N SER A 114 7.68 2.16 10.01
CA SER A 114 6.94 1.21 9.19
C SER A 114 5.87 1.87 8.35
N HIS A 115 5.44 1.18 7.29
CA HIS A 115 4.28 1.53 6.48
C HIS A 115 3.70 0.26 5.85
N VAL A 116 2.44 0.29 5.47
CA VAL A 116 1.85 -0.71 4.56
C VAL A 116 2.27 -0.38 3.13
N GLY A 117 2.89 -1.33 2.43
CA GLY A 117 3.30 -1.22 1.05
C GLY A 117 2.15 -1.46 0.08
N THR A 118 2.37 -1.18 -1.21
CA THR A 118 1.36 -1.43 -2.25
C THR A 118 1.09 -2.91 -2.53
N ASP A 119 1.90 -3.80 -1.98
CA ASP A 119 1.70 -5.25 -1.91
C ASP A 119 0.76 -5.67 -0.76
N GLY A 120 0.34 -4.72 0.09
CA GLY A 120 -0.52 -4.97 1.25
C GLY A 120 0.24 -5.43 2.49
N ASP A 121 1.56 -5.61 2.39
CA ASP A 121 2.40 -6.05 3.49
C ASP A 121 2.95 -4.88 4.30
N ARG A 122 3.27 -5.14 5.57
CA ARG A 122 3.98 -4.15 6.40
C ARG A 122 5.46 -4.21 6.09
N TRP A 123 6.02 -3.07 5.71
CA TRP A 123 7.46 -2.86 5.55
C TRP A 123 7.99 -2.01 6.71
N TYR A 124 9.21 -2.28 7.16
CA TYR A 124 9.87 -1.52 8.22
C TYR A 124 11.36 -1.28 7.96
N ARG A 125 11.90 -0.25 8.63
CA ARG A 125 13.34 0.02 8.75
C ARG A 125 13.67 0.30 10.21
N HIS A 126 14.83 -0.15 10.65
CA HIS A 126 15.36 0.17 11.97
C HIS A 126 16.43 1.25 11.86
N ARG A 127 16.40 2.21 12.78
CA ARG A 127 17.53 3.10 12.99
C ARG A 127 18.57 2.40 13.84
N LEU A 128 19.79 2.31 13.33
CA LEU A 128 20.94 1.79 14.05
C LEU A 128 21.49 2.85 15.00
N ILE A 129 22.23 2.42 16.01
CA ILE A 129 22.87 3.34 16.96
C ILE A 129 23.88 4.28 16.29
N SER A 130 24.42 3.90 15.12
CA SER A 130 25.26 4.74 14.27
C SER A 130 24.51 5.90 13.61
N GLY A 131 23.17 5.92 13.70
CA GLY A 131 22.30 6.89 13.03
C GLY A 131 21.87 6.50 11.61
N SER A 132 22.47 5.45 11.04
CA SER A 132 22.07 4.90 9.74
C SER A 132 20.77 4.09 9.85
N TRP A 133 20.07 3.95 8.73
CA TRP A 133 18.86 3.12 8.61
C TRP A 133 19.18 1.82 7.88
N THR A 134 18.64 0.69 8.35
CA THR A 134 18.65 -0.58 7.60
C THR A 134 17.90 -0.44 6.28
N ASN A 135 18.02 -1.39 5.34
CA ASN A 135 17.12 -1.42 4.17
C ASN A 135 15.67 -1.71 4.58
N TRP A 136 14.71 -1.51 3.66
CA TRP A 136 13.33 -1.96 3.89
C TRP A 136 13.28 -3.47 4.08
N GLN A 137 12.58 -3.90 5.11
CA GLN A 137 12.38 -5.29 5.49
C GLN A 137 10.87 -5.53 5.65
N LYS A 138 10.45 -6.78 5.51
CA LYS A 138 9.06 -7.24 5.69
C LYS A 138 8.94 -8.03 6.98
#